data_AF-A0A0G4KW65-F1
#
_entry.id   AF-A0A0G4KW65-F1
#
_cell.length_a   1.000
_cell.length_b   1.000
_cell.length_c   1.000
_cell.angle_alpha   90.00
_cell.angle_beta   90.00
_cell.angle_gamma   90.00
#
_symmetry.space_group_name_H-M   'P 1'
#
loop_
_entity.id
_entity.type
_entity.pdbx_description
1 polymer ?
#
loop_
_entity_poly.entity_id
_entity_poly.type
_entity_poly.pdbx_seq_one_letter_code
_entity_poly.pdbx_strand_id
1 'polypeptide(L)'
;MQMSRSEIRDFVDNVLHAACRNAKERGSKVLEIRDIQLVLERKYNIRVPGYSSDDLRTVRKVQPAPAWITKMSAIQAAKVTSGKG
;
A
#
# COMPACT_ATOMS: atom_id res chain seq x y z
N MET A 1 -21.41 1.38 -22.34
CA MET A 1 -19.96 1.19 -22.13
C MET A 1 -19.73 -0.28 -21.84
N GLN A 2 -19.63 -1.10 -22.89
CA GLN A 2 -19.39 -2.54 -22.77
C GLN A 2 -17.88 -2.70 -22.64
N MET A 3 -17.39 -3.01 -21.44
CA MET A 3 -15.99 -3.38 -21.26
C MET A 3 -15.74 -4.65 -22.07
N SER A 4 -14.87 -4.56 -23.05
CA SER A 4 -14.55 -5.63 -23.99
C SER A 4 -13.92 -6.80 -23.23
N ARG A 5 -14.24 -8.04 -23.63
CA ARG A 5 -13.76 -9.26 -22.95
C ARG A 5 -12.22 -9.33 -22.82
N SER A 6 -11.49 -8.65 -23.71
CA SER A 6 -10.03 -8.51 -23.66
C SER A 6 -9.56 -7.72 -22.44
N GLU A 7 -10.23 -6.64 -22.08
CA GLU A 7 -9.84 -5.79 -20.94
C GLU A 7 -9.95 -6.55 -19.60
N ILE A 8 -10.93 -7.46 -19.50
CA ILE A 8 -11.07 -8.34 -18.32
C ILE A 8 -9.88 -9.29 -18.22
N ARG A 9 -9.46 -9.90 -19.33
CA ARG A 9 -8.31 -10.82 -19.35
C ARG A 9 -7.04 -10.09 -18.93
N ASP A 10 -6.79 -8.92 -19.52
CA ASP A 10 -5.60 -8.13 -19.21
C ASP A 10 -5.58 -7.69 -17.74
N PHE A 11 -6.74 -7.36 -17.17
CA PHE A 11 -6.86 -7.09 -15.75
C PHE A 11 -6.49 -8.31 -14.90
N VAL A 12 -7.04 -9.48 -15.22
CA VAL A 12 -6.77 -10.73 -14.47
C VAL A 12 -5.28 -11.09 -14.54
N ASP A 13 -4.67 -11.01 -15.73
CA ASP A 13 -3.25 -11.32 -15.92
C ASP A 13 -2.36 -10.36 -15.11
N ASN A 14 -2.68 -9.07 -15.10
CA ASN A 14 -1.98 -8.06 -14.31
C ASN A 14 -2.08 -8.31 -12.80
N VAL A 15 -3.26 -8.70 -12.31
CA VAL A 15 -3.46 -9.03 -10.88
C VAL A 15 -2.70 -10.29 -10.51
N LEU A 16 -2.80 -11.35 -11.32
CA LEU A 16 -2.11 -12.62 -11.06
C LEU A 16 -0.59 -12.47 -11.09
N HIS A 17 -0.05 -11.70 -12.04
CA HIS A 17 1.39 -11.47 -12.13
C HIS A 17 1.93 -10.79 -10.85
N ALA A 18 1.22 -9.76 -10.37
CA ALA A 18 1.59 -9.06 -9.14
C ALA A 18 1.42 -9.95 -7.91
N ALA A 19 0.35 -10.74 -7.83
CA ALA A 19 0.11 -11.63 -6.70
C ALA A 19 1.15 -12.75 -6.62
N CYS A 20 1.51 -13.37 -7.74
CA CYS A 20 2.59 -14.37 -7.79
C CYS A 20 3.95 -13.79 -7.39
N ARG A 21 4.22 -12.52 -7.71
CA ARG A 21 5.41 -11.82 -7.23
C ARG A 21 5.38 -11.65 -5.71
N ASN A 22 4.27 -11.22 -5.14
CA ASN A 22 4.11 -11.07 -3.68
C ASN A 22 4.32 -12.40 -2.96
N ALA A 23 3.79 -13.51 -3.50
CA ALA A 23 3.98 -14.85 -2.94
C ALA A 23 5.48 -15.21 -2.85
N LYS A 24 6.24 -14.90 -3.90
CA LYS A 24 7.70 -15.11 -3.94
C LYS A 24 8.46 -14.21 -2.96
N GLU A 25 8.07 -12.94 -2.83
CA GLU A 25 8.69 -11.99 -1.88
C GLU A 25 8.48 -12.41 -0.42
N ARG A 26 7.37 -13.09 -0.11
CA ARG A 26 7.12 -13.76 1.17
C ARG A 26 7.96 -15.03 1.37
N GLY A 27 8.61 -15.54 0.32
CA GLY A 27 9.34 -16.81 0.33
C GLY A 27 8.46 -18.04 0.08
N SER A 28 7.21 -17.86 -0.37
CA SER A 28 6.31 -18.96 -0.71
C SER A 28 6.45 -19.40 -2.17
N LYS A 29 6.32 -20.70 -2.41
CA LYS A 29 6.18 -21.27 -3.76
C LYS A 29 4.72 -21.46 -4.17
N VAL A 30 3.79 -21.18 -3.26
CA VAL A 30 2.35 -21.33 -3.44
C VAL A 30 1.70 -19.95 -3.35
N LEU A 31 0.85 -19.65 -4.33
CA LEU A 31 0.00 -18.45 -4.34
C LEU A 31 -1.10 -18.62 -3.28
N GLU A 32 -1.15 -17.71 -2.31
CA GLU A 32 -2.19 -17.68 -1.29
C GLU A 32 -3.17 -16.54 -1.55
N ILE A 33 -4.37 -16.64 -0.97
CA ILE A 33 -5.42 -15.61 -1.05
C ILE A 33 -4.89 -14.23 -0.63
N ARG A 34 -4.08 -14.18 0.43
CA ARG A 34 -3.41 -12.95 0.92
C ARG A 34 -2.65 -12.20 -0.17
N ASP A 35 -2.01 -12.92 -1.10
CA ASP A 35 -1.16 -12.32 -2.13
C ASP A 35 -2.01 -11.57 -3.17
N ILE A 36 -3.18 -12.13 -3.52
CA ILE A 36 -4.16 -11.51 -4.42
C ILE A 36 -4.85 -10.32 -3.74
N GLN A 37 -5.23 -10.48 -2.47
CA GLN A 37 -5.90 -9.42 -1.72
C GLN A 37 -5.03 -8.19 -1.55
N LEU A 38 -3.74 -8.38 -1.27
CA LEU A 38 -2.80 -7.28 -1.17
C LEU A 38 -2.80 -6.42 -2.46
N VAL A 39 -2.85 -7.05 -3.63
CA VAL A 39 -2.91 -6.34 -4.93
C VAL A 39 -4.25 -5.62 -5.10
N LEU A 40 -5.37 -6.31 -4.87
CA LEU A 40 -6.71 -5.74 -5.02
C LEU A 40 -6.93 -4.54 -4.09
N GLU A 41 -6.52 -4.65 -2.83
CA GLU A 41 -6.73 -3.60 -1.83
C GLU A 41 -5.77 -2.43 -2.01
N ARG A 42 -4.47 -2.68 -2.28
CA ARG A 42 -3.46 -1.60 -2.35
C ARG A 42 -3.42 -0.90 -3.71
N LYS A 43 -3.65 -1.62 -4.81
CA LYS A 43 -3.53 -1.07 -6.17
C LYS A 43 -4.86 -0.62 -6.76
N TYR A 44 -5.94 -1.35 -6.45
CA TYR A 44 -7.25 -1.12 -7.05
C TYR A 44 -8.31 -0.64 -6.05
N ASN A 45 -8.00 -0.60 -4.75
CA ASN A 45 -8.94 -0.28 -3.66
C ASN A 45 -10.23 -1.15 -3.71
N ILE A 46 -10.10 -2.40 -4.18
CA ILE A 46 -11.18 -3.37 -4.25
C ILE A 46 -11.08 -4.29 -3.03
N ARG A 47 -12.18 -4.48 -2.32
CA ARG A 47 -12.30 -5.41 -1.20
C ARG A 47 -13.34 -6.47 -1.49
N VAL A 48 -12.99 -7.73 -1.25
CA VAL A 48 -13.89 -8.87 -1.42
C VAL A 48 -14.42 -9.27 -0.03
N PRO A 49 -15.73 -9.09 0.22
CA PRO A 49 -16.34 -9.50 1.49
C PRO A 49 -16.11 -10.98 1.77
N GLY A 50 -15.94 -11.35 3.04
CA GLY A 50 -15.70 -12.74 3.46
C GLY A 50 -14.29 -13.25 3.21
N TYR A 51 -13.45 -12.50 2.49
CA TYR A 51 -12.05 -12.84 2.30
C TYR A 51 -11.10 -11.86 2.99
N SER A 52 -11.44 -10.56 3.11
CA SER A 52 -10.53 -9.57 3.72
C SER A 52 -10.10 -9.97 5.13
N SER A 53 -8.87 -10.47 5.27
CA SER A 53 -8.23 -10.61 6.57
C SER A 53 -8.04 -9.22 7.17
N ASP A 54 -8.48 -9.04 8.40
CA ASP A 54 -8.16 -7.84 9.21
C ASP A 54 -6.63 -7.61 9.34
N ASP A 55 -5.81 -8.62 9.04
CA ASP A 55 -4.34 -8.60 9.10
C ASP A 55 -3.67 -7.59 8.15
N LEU A 56 -4.33 -7.14 7.08
CA LEU A 56 -3.75 -6.14 6.17
C LEU A 56 -3.81 -4.71 6.72
N ARG A 57 -4.53 -4.50 7.83
CA ARG A 57 -4.60 -3.21 8.54
C ARG A 57 -3.47 -3.06 9.54
N THR A 58 -2.22 -3.07 9.07
CA THR A 58 -1.21 -2.31 9.81
C THR A 58 -1.48 -0.83 9.57
N VAL A 59 -2.45 -0.24 10.28
CA VAL A 59 -2.47 1.22 10.49
C VAL A 59 -1.28 1.50 11.41
N ARG A 60 -0.08 1.39 10.85
CA ARG A 60 1.13 1.84 11.52
C ARG A 60 1.04 3.34 11.49
N LYS A 61 0.74 3.96 12.64
CA LYS A 61 0.96 5.40 12.80
C LYS A 61 2.40 5.64 12.33
N VAL A 62 2.54 6.44 11.27
CA VAL A 62 3.86 6.76 10.71
C VAL A 62 4.59 7.53 11.80
N GLN A 63 5.45 6.85 12.55
CA GLN A 63 6.32 7.49 13.52
C GLN A 63 7.57 7.92 12.75
N PRO A 64 7.77 9.23 12.51
CA PRO A 64 8.98 9.69 11.84
C PRO A 64 10.21 9.34 12.66
N ALA A 65 11.34 9.14 11.97
CA ALA A 65 12.62 8.90 12.63
C ALA A 65 12.98 10.06 13.57
N PRO A 66 13.65 9.82 14.71
CA PRO A 66 14.03 10.88 15.65
C PRO A 66 14.80 12.03 14.99
N ALA A 67 15.69 11.72 14.05
CA ALA A 67 16.43 12.73 13.28
C ALA A 67 15.52 13.65 12.45
N TRP A 68 14.40 13.15 11.93
CA TRP A 68 13.40 13.98 11.26
C TRP A 68 12.67 14.90 12.23
N ILE A 69 12.31 14.39 13.41
CA ILE A 69 11.65 15.17 14.46
C ILE A 69 12.52 16.35 14.88
N THR A 70 13.81 16.13 15.11
CA THR A 70 14.78 17.20 15.44
C THR A 70 14.86 18.25 14.33
N LYS A 71 14.93 17.83 13.06
CA LYS A 71 14.93 18.76 11.91
C LYS A 71 13.66 19.60 11.86
N MET A 72 12.49 18.98 12.06
CA MET A 72 11.21 19.69 12.03
C MET A 72 11.08 20.69 13.19
N SER A 73 11.57 20.34 14.38
CA SER A 73 11.59 21.25 15.53
C SER A 73 12.45 22.49 15.25
N ALA A 74 13.63 22.33 14.66
CA ALA A 74 14.49 23.45 14.29
C ALA A 74 13.83 24.36 13.23
N ILE A 75 13.17 23.79 12.22
CA ILE A 75 12.42 24.56 11.21
C ILE A 75 11.25 25.32 11.84
N GLN A 76 10.52 24.71 12.77
CA GLN A 76 9.43 25.37 13.48
C GLN A 76 9.95 26.53 14.35
N ALA A 77 11.06 26.33 15.07
CA ALA A 77 11.69 27.38 15.86
C ALA A 77 12.10 28.56 14.98
N ALA A 78 12.75 28.29 13.84
CA ALA A 78 13.16 29.32 12.88
C ALA A 78 11.96 30.10 12.30
N LYS A 79 10.83 29.44 12.03
CA LYS A 79 9.60 30.10 11.56
C LYS A 79 9.03 31.09 12.58
N VAL A 80 9.08 30.75 13.87
CA VAL A 80 8.58 31.61 14.96
C VAL A 80 9.51 32.82 15.17
N THR A 81 10.81 32.66 14.95
CA THR A 81 11.79 33.74 15.12
C THR A 81 11.92 34.64 13.88
N SER A 82 11.62 34.14 12.68
CA SER A 82 11.74 34.92 11.43
C SER A 82 10.60 35.92 11.17
N GLY A 83 9.52 35.89 11.98
CA GLY A 83 8.40 36.84 11.90
C GLY A 83 8.56 38.13 12.73
N LYS A 84 9.74 38.34 13.33
CA LYS A 84 10.10 39.56 14.07
C LYS A 84 11.33 40.18 13.43
N GLY A 85 11.11 40.94 12.37
CA GLY A 85 12.09 41.79 11.70
C GLY A 85 11.34 42.82 10.89
#